data_AF-A0A6C1BP58-F1
#
_entry.id   AF-A0A6C1BP58-F1
#
_cell.length_a   1.000
_cell.length_b   1.000
_cell.length_c   1.000
_cell.angle_alpha   90.00
_cell.angle_beta   90.00
_cell.angle_gamma   90.00
#
_symmetry.space_group_name_H-M   'P 1'
#
loop_
_entity.id
_entity.type
_entity.pdbx_description
1 polymer ?
#
loop_
_entity_poly.entity_id
_entity_poly.type
_entity_poly.pdbx_seq_one_letter_code
_entity_poly.pdbx_strand_id
1 'polypeptide(L)'
;MQETKKKPKISLILESFTQLEKAYADLKKNLSLPEEEFVSNKLLQDKVRVDFNLAFESAMRVCRHLSAVYDIKTTSKDCLQKIGELVGLSQAQALGELAQFYIKHRDLRETLQSEELYRSLVKFLPLFKEYAKAVVEFVKRETNNPLLIDFDLLNEKAKYIKESVKKIDFVLSQGFEEFSKTPMYYDRVKYFYQVAYDSLFDICKHLAPKFGVRKFGDDCLSKLVEAGVIPQEYYMDVFKMTNLKNKLISTWEVSPQELYERLMEIKDKIEPVMREISKSLKKLLQSSQG
;
A
#
# COMPACT_ATOMS: atom_id res chain seq x y z
N MET A 1 -6.53 24.21 22.40
CA MET A 1 -6.42 22.98 21.58
C MET A 1 -6.06 23.45 20.17
N GLN A 2 -4.82 23.24 19.72
CA GLN A 2 -4.47 23.54 18.32
C GLN A 2 -5.17 22.50 17.45
N GLU A 3 -6.12 22.93 16.61
CA GLU A 3 -6.69 22.08 15.57
C GLU A 3 -5.55 21.65 14.65
N THR A 4 -5.10 20.41 14.77
CA THR A 4 -4.21 19.80 13.80
C THR A 4 -4.95 19.76 12.46
N LYS A 5 -4.60 20.70 11.58
CA LYS A 5 -5.10 20.76 10.20
C LYS A 5 -4.94 19.38 9.57
N LYS A 6 -6.07 18.73 9.20
CA LYS A 6 -6.05 17.41 8.59
C LYS A 6 -5.21 17.48 7.31
N LYS A 7 -4.27 16.54 7.14
CA LYS A 7 -3.43 16.44 5.94
C LYS A 7 -3.83 15.21 5.13
N PRO A 8 -3.64 15.21 3.80
CA PRO A 8 -3.82 14.01 3.01
C PRO A 8 -2.89 12.89 3.48
N LYS A 9 -3.46 11.80 4.02
CA LYS A 9 -2.75 10.54 4.27
C LYS A 9 -2.26 9.92 2.97
N ILE A 10 -0.98 10.11 2.65
CA ILE A 10 -0.37 9.70 1.38
C ILE A 10 -0.41 8.18 1.20
N SER A 11 -0.10 7.40 2.24
CA SER A 11 -0.13 5.93 2.21
C SER A 11 -1.48 5.39 1.76
N LEU A 12 -2.58 5.93 2.29
CA LEU A 12 -3.95 5.55 1.91
C LEU A 12 -4.22 5.82 0.42
N ILE A 13 -3.77 6.97 -0.09
CA ILE A 13 -3.98 7.36 -1.49
C ILE A 13 -3.20 6.43 -2.41
N LEU A 14 -1.92 6.19 -2.12
CA LEU A 14 -1.07 5.31 -2.91
C LEU A 14 -1.55 3.85 -2.88
N GLU A 15 -1.96 3.34 -1.72
CA GLU A 15 -2.52 1.99 -1.58
C GLU A 15 -3.79 1.84 -2.45
N SER A 16 -4.72 2.81 -2.34
CA SER A 16 -5.96 2.79 -3.10
C SER A 16 -5.71 2.87 -4.61
N PHE A 17 -4.79 3.72 -5.06
CA PHE A 17 -4.45 3.81 -6.48
C PHE A 17 -3.64 2.63 -7.01
N THR A 18 -2.89 1.92 -6.16
CA THR A 18 -2.26 0.65 -6.54
C THR A 18 -3.33 -0.44 -6.79
N GLN A 19 -4.40 -0.48 -5.99
CA GLN A 19 -5.52 -1.39 -6.21
C GLN A 19 -6.30 -1.01 -7.49
N LEU A 20 -6.54 0.28 -7.69
CA LEU A 20 -7.15 0.81 -8.91
C LEU A 20 -6.33 0.44 -10.15
N GLU A 21 -5.00 0.59 -10.12
CA GLU A 21 -4.14 0.27 -11.26
C GLU A 21 -4.22 -1.21 -11.66
N LYS A 22 -4.23 -2.12 -10.69
CA LYS A 22 -4.42 -3.56 -10.94
C LYS A 22 -5.77 -3.84 -11.59
N ALA A 23 -6.86 -3.33 -11.00
CA ALA A 23 -8.20 -3.47 -11.55
C ALA A 23 -8.32 -2.86 -12.95
N TYR A 24 -7.73 -1.69 -13.17
CA TYR A 24 -7.71 -1.01 -14.46
C TYR A 24 -7.00 -1.84 -15.53
N ALA A 25 -5.87 -2.49 -15.20
CA ALA A 25 -5.15 -3.35 -16.13
C ALA A 25 -6.00 -4.56 -16.58
N ASP A 26 -6.68 -5.21 -15.64
CA ASP A 26 -7.59 -6.32 -15.94
C ASP A 26 -8.81 -5.87 -16.74
N LEU A 27 -9.43 -4.75 -16.37
CA LEU A 27 -10.53 -4.13 -17.14
C LEU A 27 -10.10 -3.82 -18.57
N LYS A 28 -8.95 -3.15 -18.75
CA LYS A 28 -8.45 -2.77 -20.07
C LYS A 28 -8.22 -3.99 -20.95
N LYS A 29 -7.69 -5.08 -20.38
CA LYS A 29 -7.49 -6.34 -21.09
C LYS A 29 -8.83 -6.95 -21.52
N ASN A 30 -9.78 -7.06 -20.60
CA ASN A 30 -11.05 -7.73 -20.84
C ASN A 30 -12.00 -6.90 -21.74
N LEU A 31 -11.94 -5.58 -21.66
CA LEU A 31 -12.72 -4.64 -22.49
C LEU A 31 -12.05 -4.32 -23.84
N SER A 32 -10.88 -4.89 -24.13
CA SER A 32 -10.29 -4.84 -25.48
C SER A 32 -10.80 -5.92 -26.43
N LEU A 33 -11.58 -6.87 -25.91
CA LEU A 33 -12.26 -7.89 -26.71
C LEU A 33 -13.42 -7.28 -27.49
N PRO A 34 -13.82 -7.85 -28.64
CA PRO A 34 -14.98 -7.40 -29.40
C PRO A 34 -16.27 -7.37 -28.54
N GLU A 35 -17.18 -6.44 -28.83
CA GLU A 35 -18.43 -6.28 -28.09
C GLU A 35 -19.26 -7.57 -28.12
N GLU A 36 -19.27 -8.29 -29.25
CA GLU A 36 -20.01 -9.55 -29.42
C GLU A 36 -19.48 -10.66 -28.49
N GLU A 37 -18.16 -10.72 -28.29
CA GLU A 37 -17.53 -11.68 -27.39
C GLU A 37 -17.87 -11.37 -25.93
N PHE A 38 -17.91 -10.09 -25.56
CA PHE A 38 -18.34 -9.65 -24.24
C PHE A 38 -19.82 -9.99 -23.98
N VAL A 39 -20.69 -9.68 -24.93
CA VAL A 39 -22.15 -9.88 -24.81
C VAL A 39 -22.52 -11.35 -24.67
N SER A 40 -21.83 -12.24 -25.40
CA SER A 40 -22.09 -13.68 -25.37
C SER A 40 -21.47 -14.40 -24.16
N ASN A 41 -20.52 -13.78 -23.45
CA ASN A 41 -19.77 -14.42 -22.37
C ASN A 41 -20.15 -13.89 -20.96
N LYS A 42 -21.01 -14.64 -20.27
CA LYS A 42 -21.48 -14.27 -18.92
C LYS A 42 -20.35 -14.23 -17.87
N LEU A 43 -19.39 -15.14 -17.93
CA LEU A 43 -18.26 -15.17 -16.99
C LEU A 43 -17.36 -13.94 -17.16
N LEU A 44 -17.14 -13.50 -18.40
CA LEU A 44 -16.41 -12.28 -18.70
C LEU A 44 -17.14 -11.04 -18.16
N GLN A 45 -18.45 -10.96 -18.34
CA GLN A 45 -19.27 -9.88 -17.79
C GLN A 45 -19.16 -9.80 -16.26
N ASP A 46 -19.27 -10.93 -15.57
CA ASP A 46 -19.19 -10.98 -14.12
C ASP A 46 -17.80 -10.58 -13.62
N LYS A 47 -16.74 -11.06 -14.29
CA LYS A 47 -15.35 -10.67 -13.98
C LYS A 47 -15.14 -9.16 -14.15
N VAL A 48 -15.55 -8.60 -15.28
CA VAL A 48 -15.41 -7.16 -15.55
C VAL A 48 -16.21 -6.32 -14.54
N ARG A 49 -17.39 -6.77 -14.12
CA ARG A 49 -18.17 -6.11 -13.06
C ARG A 49 -17.42 -6.08 -11.73
N VAL A 50 -16.76 -7.18 -11.35
CA VAL A 50 -15.94 -7.25 -10.13
C VAL A 50 -14.76 -6.28 -10.21
N ASP A 51 -14.02 -6.28 -11.32
CA ASP A 51 -12.87 -5.40 -11.50
C ASP A 51 -13.30 -3.92 -11.54
N PHE A 52 -14.43 -3.61 -12.17
CA PHE A 52 -14.97 -2.25 -12.20
C PHE A 52 -15.40 -1.77 -10.82
N ASN A 53 -16.04 -2.65 -10.03
CA ASN A 53 -16.38 -2.38 -8.65
C ASN A 53 -15.14 -2.08 -7.79
N LEU A 54 -14.06 -2.85 -7.97
CA LEU A 54 -12.80 -2.62 -7.28
C LEU A 54 -12.16 -1.28 -7.67
N ALA A 55 -12.13 -0.95 -8.97
CA ALA A 55 -11.64 0.34 -9.45
C ALA A 55 -12.45 1.52 -8.89
N PHE A 56 -13.79 1.38 -8.86
CA PHE A 56 -14.69 2.40 -8.33
C PHE A 56 -14.52 2.62 -6.83
N GLU A 57 -14.54 1.57 -6.02
CA GLU A 57 -14.37 1.72 -4.57
C GLU A 57 -12.97 2.23 -4.20
N SER A 58 -11.94 1.87 -4.97
CA SER A 58 -10.60 2.42 -4.81
C SER A 58 -10.56 3.94 -5.06
N ALA A 59 -11.22 4.42 -6.13
CA ALA A 59 -11.36 5.85 -6.41
C ALA A 59 -12.19 6.57 -5.33
N MET A 60 -13.30 5.95 -4.89
CA MET A 60 -14.18 6.49 -3.85
C MET A 60 -13.51 6.56 -2.48
N ARG A 61 -12.65 5.61 -2.11
CA ARG A 61 -11.86 5.65 -0.86
C ARG A 61 -11.01 6.91 -0.81
N VAL A 62 -10.32 7.24 -1.89
CA VAL A 62 -9.54 8.48 -2.01
C VAL A 62 -10.45 9.71 -1.98
N CYS A 63 -11.57 9.64 -2.70
CA CYS A 63 -12.55 10.73 -2.73
C CYS A 63 -13.08 11.11 -1.35
N ARG A 64 -13.57 10.12 -0.59
CA ARG A 64 -14.10 10.30 0.77
C ARG A 64 -13.02 10.85 1.71
N HIS A 65 -11.78 10.37 1.57
CA HIS A 65 -10.65 10.86 2.35
C HIS A 65 -10.34 12.33 2.06
N LEU A 66 -10.23 12.73 0.79
CA LEU A 66 -9.97 14.13 0.42
C LEU A 66 -11.14 15.04 0.80
N SER A 67 -12.38 14.59 0.61
CA SER A 67 -13.59 15.29 1.06
C SER A 67 -13.53 15.59 2.56
N ALA A 68 -13.11 14.64 3.39
CA ALA A 68 -12.96 14.83 4.84
C ALA A 68 -11.75 15.71 5.24
N VAL A 69 -10.69 15.71 4.43
CA VAL A 69 -9.47 16.52 4.66
C VAL A 69 -9.70 17.99 4.32
N TYR A 70 -10.40 18.27 3.22
CA TYR A 70 -10.66 19.63 2.72
C TYR A 70 -12.05 20.17 3.08
N ASP A 71 -12.77 19.47 3.96
CA ASP A 71 -14.12 19.83 4.42
C ASP A 71 -15.12 20.09 3.29
N ILE A 72 -15.04 19.29 2.22
CA ILE A 72 -15.93 19.37 1.08
C ILE A 72 -17.13 18.47 1.35
N LYS A 73 -18.33 19.06 1.47
CA LYS A 73 -19.56 18.28 1.64
C LYS A 73 -19.89 17.50 0.36
N THR A 74 -19.87 16.18 0.46
CA THR A 74 -20.16 15.26 -0.64
C THR A 74 -21.16 14.17 -0.21
N THR A 75 -21.76 13.53 -1.18
CA THR A 75 -22.51 12.28 -1.11
C THR A 75 -21.83 11.23 -1.98
N SER A 76 -22.27 9.98 -1.94
CA SER A 76 -21.74 8.95 -2.85
C SER A 76 -21.94 9.27 -4.34
N LYS A 77 -22.93 10.09 -4.70
CA LYS A 77 -23.29 10.41 -6.09
C LYS A 77 -22.45 11.51 -6.73
N ASP A 78 -21.92 12.43 -5.93
CA ASP A 78 -21.24 13.64 -6.39
C ASP A 78 -19.81 13.77 -5.85
N CYS A 79 -19.35 12.84 -5.00
CA CYS A 79 -17.99 12.88 -4.46
C CYS A 79 -16.94 12.98 -5.57
N LEU A 80 -16.92 12.03 -6.52
CA LEU A 80 -15.86 11.99 -7.55
C LEU A 80 -15.86 13.26 -8.41
N GLN A 81 -17.05 13.80 -8.71
CA GLN A 81 -17.17 15.07 -9.41
C GLN A 81 -16.55 16.21 -8.60
N LYS A 82 -16.99 16.42 -7.35
CA LYS A 82 -16.53 17.52 -6.50
C LYS A 82 -15.03 17.45 -6.20
N ILE A 83 -14.49 16.25 -5.99
CA ILE A 83 -13.06 16.07 -5.83
C ILE A 83 -12.34 16.25 -7.17
N GLY A 84 -12.92 15.82 -8.29
CA GLY A 84 -12.45 16.13 -9.64
C GLY A 84 -12.31 17.63 -9.88
N GLU A 85 -13.31 18.42 -9.49
CA GLU A 85 -13.31 19.89 -9.54
C GLU A 85 -12.19 20.47 -8.65
N LEU A 86 -12.07 20.01 -7.40
CA LEU A 86 -11.01 20.42 -6.47
C LEU A 86 -9.61 20.22 -7.07
N VAL A 87 -9.36 19.06 -7.68
CA VAL A 87 -8.04 18.72 -8.23
C VAL A 87 -7.80 19.32 -9.61
N GLY A 88 -8.77 20.04 -10.17
CA GLY A 88 -8.67 20.73 -11.46
C GLY A 88 -8.78 19.79 -12.67
N LEU A 89 -9.53 18.69 -12.56
CA LEU A 89 -9.78 17.77 -13.67
C LEU A 89 -10.84 18.35 -14.62
N SER A 90 -10.51 18.52 -15.91
CA SER A 90 -11.41 19.09 -16.91
C SER A 90 -12.69 18.26 -17.15
N GLN A 91 -12.62 16.95 -16.93
CA GLN A 91 -13.73 16.01 -17.12
C GLN A 91 -14.48 15.69 -15.80
N ALA A 92 -14.45 16.58 -14.81
CA ALA A 92 -15.07 16.32 -13.52
C ALA A 92 -16.58 15.97 -13.60
N GLN A 93 -17.32 16.55 -14.54
CA GLN A 93 -18.72 16.21 -14.77
C GLN A 93 -18.91 14.73 -15.18
N ALA A 94 -18.01 14.19 -16.01
CA ALA A 94 -18.05 12.79 -16.43
C ALA A 94 -17.80 11.81 -15.26
N LEU A 95 -17.07 12.25 -14.23
CA LEU A 95 -16.96 11.48 -12.98
C LEU A 95 -18.27 11.42 -12.19
N GLY A 96 -19.10 12.46 -12.28
CA GLY A 96 -20.46 12.47 -11.73
C GLY A 96 -21.35 11.45 -12.46
N GLU A 97 -21.28 11.41 -13.79
CA GLU A 97 -21.99 10.40 -14.61
C GLU A 97 -21.55 8.97 -14.23
N LEU A 98 -20.24 8.74 -14.09
CA LEU A 98 -19.69 7.48 -13.63
C LEU A 98 -20.25 7.04 -12.27
N ALA A 99 -20.25 7.95 -11.28
CA ALA A 99 -20.77 7.65 -9.94
C ALA A 99 -22.27 7.33 -9.95
N GLN A 100 -23.06 8.07 -10.73
CA GLN A 100 -24.48 7.81 -10.90
C GLN A 100 -24.74 6.47 -11.58
N PHE A 101 -24.04 6.17 -12.68
CA PHE A 101 -24.11 4.90 -13.38
C PHE A 101 -23.83 3.73 -12.43
N TYR A 102 -22.73 3.82 -11.68
CA TYR A 102 -22.35 2.78 -10.73
C TYR A 102 -23.42 2.58 -9.66
N ILE A 103 -23.92 3.63 -9.02
CA ILE A 103 -24.95 3.51 -7.97
C ILE A 103 -26.26 2.92 -8.53
N LYS A 104 -26.61 3.29 -9.76
CA LYS A 104 -27.81 2.82 -10.44
C LYS A 104 -27.77 1.32 -10.72
N HIS A 105 -26.62 0.80 -11.17
CA HIS A 105 -26.50 -0.57 -11.68
C HIS A 105 -25.72 -1.55 -10.79
N ARG A 106 -25.05 -1.08 -9.72
CA ARG A 106 -24.39 -1.94 -8.72
C ARG A 106 -25.41 -2.65 -7.82
N ASP A 107 -26.42 -1.93 -7.36
CA ASP A 107 -27.38 -2.44 -6.37
C ASP A 107 -28.49 -3.32 -6.98
N LEU A 108 -28.34 -3.78 -8.24
CA LEU A 108 -29.37 -4.50 -9.02
C LEU A 108 -30.73 -3.76 -9.08
N ARG A 109 -30.75 -2.45 -8.78
CA ARG A 109 -31.98 -1.64 -8.81
C ARG A 109 -32.57 -1.61 -10.21
N GLU A 110 -31.70 -1.61 -11.22
CA GLU A 110 -32.08 -1.66 -12.62
C GLU A 110 -31.20 -2.66 -13.39
N THR A 111 -31.85 -3.58 -14.09
CA THR A 111 -31.21 -4.49 -15.05
C THR A 111 -30.67 -3.71 -16.24
N LEU A 112 -29.40 -3.94 -16.58
CA LEU A 112 -28.72 -3.30 -17.71
C LEU A 112 -28.41 -4.37 -18.77
N GLN A 113 -28.74 -4.08 -20.04
CA GLN A 113 -28.39 -4.95 -21.16
C GLN A 113 -26.87 -5.06 -21.31
N SER A 114 -26.37 -6.19 -21.81
CA SER A 114 -24.94 -6.49 -21.87
C SER A 114 -24.18 -5.54 -22.79
N GLU A 115 -24.79 -5.13 -23.90
CA GLU A 115 -24.27 -4.16 -24.87
C GLU A 115 -24.12 -2.78 -24.22
N GLU A 116 -25.15 -2.35 -23.48
CA GLU A 116 -25.14 -1.07 -22.79
C GLU A 116 -24.12 -1.04 -21.65
N LEU A 117 -23.98 -2.17 -20.94
CA LEU A 117 -22.91 -2.37 -19.96
C LEU A 117 -21.54 -2.20 -20.62
N TYR A 118 -21.26 -2.93 -21.70
CA TYR A 118 -19.97 -2.85 -22.39
C TYR A 118 -19.60 -1.42 -22.79
N ARG A 119 -20.51 -0.74 -23.50
CA ARG A 119 -20.29 0.63 -23.99
C ARG A 119 -20.07 1.63 -22.85
N SER A 120 -20.84 1.49 -21.77
CA SER A 120 -20.70 2.33 -20.58
C SER A 120 -19.35 2.12 -19.90
N LEU A 121 -18.93 0.87 -19.73
CA LEU A 121 -17.64 0.54 -19.10
C LEU A 121 -16.45 1.04 -19.93
N VAL A 122 -16.50 0.88 -21.26
CA VAL A 122 -15.48 1.41 -22.17
C VAL A 122 -15.42 2.94 -22.08
N LYS A 123 -16.57 3.62 -22.05
CA LYS A 123 -16.66 5.08 -21.87
C LYS A 123 -16.01 5.54 -20.57
N PHE A 124 -16.27 4.84 -19.46
CA PHE A 124 -15.80 5.28 -18.14
C PHE A 124 -14.38 4.87 -17.78
N LEU A 125 -13.84 3.82 -18.41
CA LEU A 125 -12.53 3.28 -18.08
C LEU A 125 -11.43 4.36 -18.04
N PRO A 126 -11.28 5.28 -19.03
CA PRO A 126 -10.24 6.31 -19.00
C PRO A 126 -10.31 7.24 -17.78
N LEU A 127 -11.52 7.50 -17.26
CA LEU A 127 -11.74 8.43 -16.16
C LEU A 127 -11.04 8.01 -14.87
N PHE A 128 -10.93 6.71 -14.60
CA PHE A 128 -10.20 6.21 -13.41
C PHE A 128 -8.73 6.60 -13.44
N LYS A 129 -8.09 6.47 -14.60
CA LYS A 129 -6.67 6.80 -14.78
C LYS A 129 -6.44 8.31 -14.70
N GLU A 130 -7.31 9.09 -15.35
CA GLU A 130 -7.24 10.56 -15.32
C GLU A 130 -7.46 11.12 -13.92
N TYR A 131 -8.46 10.60 -13.20
CA TYR A 131 -8.72 10.97 -11.80
C TYR A 131 -7.51 10.65 -10.90
N ALA A 132 -6.97 9.43 -10.98
CA ALA A 132 -5.81 9.05 -10.18
C ALA A 132 -4.60 9.97 -10.44
N LYS A 133 -4.33 10.29 -11.72
CA LYS A 133 -3.27 11.21 -12.10
C LYS A 133 -3.50 12.62 -11.53
N ALA A 134 -4.71 13.17 -11.70
CA ALA A 134 -5.03 14.52 -11.22
C ALA A 134 -4.91 14.62 -9.70
N VAL A 135 -5.39 13.62 -8.96
CA VAL A 135 -5.24 13.56 -7.50
C VAL A 135 -3.78 13.47 -7.08
N VAL A 136 -2.97 12.63 -7.72
CA VAL A 136 -1.54 12.49 -7.41
C VAL A 136 -0.82 13.82 -7.57
N GLU A 137 -1.03 14.53 -8.69
CA GLU A 137 -0.39 15.83 -8.93
C GLU A 137 -0.90 16.92 -7.98
N PHE A 138 -2.19 16.91 -7.67
CA PHE A 138 -2.76 17.80 -6.66
C PHE A 138 -2.10 17.58 -5.28
N VAL A 139 -1.99 16.34 -4.82
CA VAL A 139 -1.40 16.02 -3.51
C VAL A 139 0.08 16.42 -3.47
N LYS A 140 0.85 16.14 -4.53
CA LYS A 140 2.27 16.56 -4.62
C LYS A 140 2.42 18.06 -4.42
N ARG A 141 1.60 18.85 -5.14
CA ARG A 141 1.61 20.32 -5.08
C ARG A 141 1.20 20.82 -3.71
N GLU A 142 0.07 20.35 -3.20
CA GLU A 142 -0.52 20.84 -1.94
C GLU A 142 0.32 20.50 -0.71
N THR A 143 1.03 19.37 -0.76
CA THR A 143 1.89 18.93 0.35
C THR A 143 3.36 19.31 0.18
N ASN A 144 3.73 19.97 -0.93
CA ASN A 144 5.12 20.21 -1.35
C ASN A 144 5.99 18.94 -1.22
N ASN A 145 5.43 17.80 -1.65
CA ASN A 145 6.01 16.48 -1.49
C ASN A 145 5.99 15.73 -2.83
N PRO A 146 6.91 16.06 -3.76
CA PRO A 146 6.90 15.53 -5.12
C PRO A 146 7.07 14.01 -5.16
N LEU A 147 7.76 13.44 -4.17
CA LEU A 147 7.97 12.00 -4.03
C LEU A 147 6.81 11.28 -3.32
N LEU A 148 5.86 12.01 -2.74
CA LEU A 148 4.77 11.43 -1.93
C LEU A 148 5.33 10.52 -0.83
N ILE A 149 6.22 11.06 0.00
CA ILE A 149 6.72 10.39 1.20
C ILE A 149 5.75 10.60 2.36
N ASP A 150 5.15 9.52 2.86
CA ASP A 150 4.34 9.52 4.07
C ASP A 150 5.24 9.44 5.32
N PHE A 151 5.68 10.59 5.82
CA PHE A 151 6.53 10.64 7.00
C PHE A 151 5.83 10.14 8.28
N ASP A 152 4.50 10.26 8.37
CA ASP A 152 3.74 9.76 9.52
C ASP A 152 3.80 8.23 9.57
N LEU A 153 3.61 7.56 8.42
CA LEU A 153 3.84 6.12 8.27
C LEU A 153 5.27 5.74 8.68
N LEU A 154 6.28 6.41 8.12
CA LEU A 154 7.68 6.08 8.40
C LEU A 154 8.02 6.21 9.89
N ASN A 155 7.55 7.28 10.54
CA ASN A 155 7.79 7.52 11.96
C ASN A 155 7.06 6.51 12.85
N GLU A 156 5.80 6.19 12.52
CA GLU A 156 5.02 5.17 13.22
C GLU A 156 5.71 3.80 13.14
N LYS A 157 6.08 3.36 11.93
CA LYS A 157 6.74 2.06 11.73
C LYS A 157 8.12 2.02 12.37
N ALA A 158 8.90 3.09 12.31
CA ALA A 158 10.18 3.18 13.00
C ALA A 158 10.03 3.08 14.53
N LYS A 159 8.95 3.63 15.10
CA LYS A 159 8.63 3.48 16.53
C LYS A 159 8.33 2.02 16.86
N TYR A 160 7.46 1.35 16.10
CA TYR A 160 7.15 -0.07 16.34
C TYR A 160 8.38 -0.97 16.23
N ILE A 161 9.28 -0.72 15.26
CA ILE A 161 10.55 -1.44 15.16
C ILE A 161 11.36 -1.29 16.44
N LYS A 162 11.61 -0.05 16.89
CA LYS A 162 12.41 0.21 18.10
C LYS A 162 11.81 -0.41 19.36
N GLU A 163 10.49 -0.29 19.53
CA GLU A 163 9.81 -0.87 20.69
C GLU A 163 9.85 -2.41 20.67
N SER A 164 9.67 -3.03 19.51
CA SER A 164 9.74 -4.47 19.36
C SER A 164 11.16 -5.00 19.58
N VAL A 165 12.19 -4.36 19.00
CA VAL A 165 13.60 -4.75 19.20
C VAL A 165 13.97 -4.69 20.69
N LYS A 166 13.60 -3.62 21.40
CA LYS A 166 13.83 -3.53 22.86
C LYS A 166 13.17 -4.66 23.64
N LYS A 167 11.96 -5.08 23.25
CA LYS A 167 11.24 -6.18 23.91
C LYS A 167 11.86 -7.54 23.58
N ILE A 168 12.33 -7.73 22.35
CA ILE A 168 13.11 -8.92 21.94
C ILE A 168 14.38 -8.99 22.77
N ASP A 169 15.13 -7.89 22.86
CA ASP A 169 16.37 -7.81 23.64
C ASP A 169 16.16 -8.17 25.11
N PHE A 170 15.12 -7.62 25.74
CA PHE A 170 14.79 -7.92 27.12
C PHE A 170 14.50 -9.40 27.37
N VAL A 171 13.76 -10.05 26.47
CA VAL A 171 13.43 -11.46 26.63
C VAL A 171 14.66 -12.35 26.37
N LEU A 172 15.43 -12.06 25.31
CA LEU A 172 16.63 -12.83 25.01
C LEU A 172 17.74 -12.64 26.06
N SER A 173 17.79 -11.49 26.73
CA SER A 173 18.77 -11.25 27.80
C SER A 173 18.57 -12.11 29.04
N GLN A 174 17.43 -12.81 29.17
CA GLN A 174 17.21 -13.76 30.26
C GLN A 174 18.02 -15.06 30.09
N GLY A 175 18.61 -15.28 28.92
CA GLY A 175 19.36 -16.49 28.59
C GLY A 175 18.47 -17.62 28.05
N PHE A 176 19.10 -18.58 27.38
CA PHE A 176 18.39 -19.67 26.71
C PHE A 176 17.63 -20.58 27.69
N GLU A 177 18.21 -20.86 28.86
CA GLU A 177 17.57 -21.73 29.86
C GLU A 177 16.21 -21.18 30.28
N GLU A 178 16.16 -19.90 30.64
CA GLU A 178 14.92 -19.22 31.02
C GLU A 178 13.97 -19.08 29.83
N PHE A 179 14.49 -18.73 28.64
CA PHE A 179 13.69 -18.65 27.41
C PHE A 179 12.97 -19.96 27.08
N SER A 180 13.66 -21.09 27.22
CA SER A 180 13.12 -22.41 26.89
C SER A 180 12.10 -22.94 27.91
N LYS A 181 12.25 -22.56 29.19
CA LYS A 181 11.37 -22.98 30.29
C LYS A 181 10.13 -22.11 30.44
N THR A 182 10.12 -20.91 29.85
CA THR A 182 9.02 -19.96 29.96
C THR A 182 8.27 -19.83 28.61
N PRO A 183 7.17 -20.57 28.38
CA PRO A 183 6.46 -20.59 27.09
C PRO A 183 6.03 -19.20 26.60
N MET A 184 5.67 -18.31 27.53
CA MET A 184 5.29 -16.94 27.21
C MET A 184 6.41 -16.14 26.53
N TYR A 185 7.68 -16.44 26.80
CA TYR A 185 8.82 -15.76 26.17
C TYR A 185 8.93 -16.11 24.70
N TYR A 186 8.74 -17.37 24.35
CA TYR A 186 8.68 -17.83 22.97
C TYR A 186 7.59 -17.09 22.19
N ASP A 187 6.35 -17.09 22.68
CA ASP A 187 5.22 -16.45 21.99
C ASP A 187 5.41 -14.94 21.83
N ARG A 188 5.85 -14.26 22.89
CA ARG A 188 6.07 -12.81 22.87
C ARG A 188 7.17 -12.42 21.90
N VAL A 189 8.29 -13.12 21.91
CA VAL A 189 9.42 -12.80 21.03
C VAL A 189 9.08 -13.08 19.58
N LYS A 190 8.37 -14.18 19.28
CA LYS A 190 7.82 -14.45 17.96
C LYS A 190 6.95 -13.29 17.47
N TYR A 191 6.01 -12.84 18.31
CA TYR A 191 5.13 -11.71 17.98
C TYR A 191 5.91 -10.41 17.77
N PHE A 192 6.81 -10.03 18.68
CA PHE A 192 7.58 -8.79 18.53
C PHE A 192 8.48 -8.81 17.31
N TYR A 193 9.06 -9.96 16.97
CA TYR A 193 9.82 -10.11 15.74
C TYR A 193 8.96 -9.89 14.49
N GLN A 194 7.77 -10.49 14.44
CA GLN A 194 6.81 -10.27 13.35
C GLN A 194 6.46 -8.78 13.22
N VAL A 195 6.14 -8.11 14.34
CA VAL A 195 5.84 -6.66 14.34
C VAL A 195 7.02 -5.83 13.83
N ALA A 196 8.26 -6.14 14.26
CA ALA A 196 9.45 -5.44 13.81
C ALA A 196 9.69 -5.64 12.30
N TYR A 197 9.64 -6.89 11.83
CA TYR A 197 9.85 -7.21 10.42
C TYR A 197 8.77 -6.59 9.54
N ASP A 198 7.49 -6.75 9.88
CA ASP A 198 6.38 -6.21 9.08
C ASP A 198 6.43 -4.68 9.01
N SER A 199 6.83 -4.03 10.11
CA SER A 199 7.03 -2.59 10.13
C SER A 199 8.20 -2.15 9.22
N LEU A 200 9.31 -2.90 9.23
CA LEU A 200 10.44 -2.66 8.32
C LEU A 200 10.06 -2.92 6.86
N PHE A 201 9.25 -3.95 6.61
CA PHE A 201 8.72 -4.29 5.30
C PHE A 201 7.72 -3.24 4.79
N ASP A 202 6.87 -2.68 5.66
CA ASP A 202 5.98 -1.56 5.31
C ASP A 202 6.75 -0.31 4.90
N ILE A 203 7.83 0.02 5.61
CA ILE A 203 8.77 1.09 5.22
C ILE A 203 9.35 0.78 3.84
N CYS A 204 9.80 -0.47 3.62
CA CYS A 204 10.34 -0.89 2.35
C CYS A 204 9.35 -0.71 1.20
N LYS A 205 8.13 -1.24 1.31
CA LYS A 205 7.10 -1.14 0.27
C LYS A 205 6.77 0.30 -0.10
N HIS A 206 6.73 1.18 0.91
CA HIS A 206 6.44 2.60 0.71
C HIS A 206 7.58 3.33 -0.03
N LEU A 207 8.84 2.99 0.29
CA LEU A 207 10.03 3.68 -0.23
C LEU A 207 10.60 3.07 -1.51
N ALA A 208 10.46 1.77 -1.74
CA ALA A 208 11.04 1.06 -2.89
C ALA A 208 10.72 1.73 -4.24
N PRO A 209 9.47 2.13 -4.54
CA PRO A 209 9.16 2.83 -5.80
C PRO A 209 9.88 4.18 -5.94
N LYS A 210 10.20 4.84 -4.82
CA LYS A 210 10.89 6.16 -4.79
C LYS A 210 12.36 6.04 -5.17
N PHE A 211 12.93 4.86 -4.97
CA PHE A 211 14.27 4.47 -5.41
C PHE A 211 14.26 3.73 -6.76
N GLY A 212 13.14 3.76 -7.50
CA GLY A 212 13.05 3.13 -8.82
C GLY A 212 12.78 1.63 -8.81
N VAL A 213 12.58 1.01 -7.65
CA VAL A 213 12.25 -0.42 -7.53
C VAL A 213 10.75 -0.61 -7.77
N ARG A 214 10.38 -1.12 -8.95
CA ARG A 214 8.97 -1.25 -9.39
C ARG A 214 8.35 -2.62 -9.12
N LYS A 215 9.16 -3.66 -8.93
CA LYS A 215 8.70 -5.03 -8.74
C LYS A 215 9.36 -5.61 -7.50
N PHE A 216 8.55 -5.90 -6.50
CA PHE A 216 8.95 -6.57 -5.26
C PHE A 216 7.74 -7.33 -4.70
N GLY A 217 7.99 -8.50 -4.14
CA GLY A 217 7.05 -9.24 -3.32
C GLY A 217 7.51 -9.21 -1.86
N ASP A 218 7.56 -10.38 -1.22
CA ASP A 218 8.14 -10.57 0.12
C ASP A 218 9.66 -10.29 0.18
N ASP A 219 10.32 -10.10 -0.97
CA ASP A 219 11.75 -9.84 -1.14
C ASP A 219 12.11 -8.34 -1.18
N CYS A 220 11.18 -7.45 -0.82
CA CYS A 220 11.37 -5.99 -0.91
C CYS A 220 12.70 -5.51 -0.29
N LEU A 221 13.07 -5.99 0.90
CA LEU A 221 14.32 -5.56 1.55
C LEU A 221 15.56 -5.97 0.75
N SER A 222 15.56 -7.17 0.16
CA SER A 222 16.63 -7.60 -0.73
C SER A 222 16.70 -6.73 -1.99
N LYS A 223 15.55 -6.30 -2.52
CA LYS A 223 15.51 -5.33 -3.64
C LYS A 223 16.06 -3.96 -3.28
N LEU A 224 15.92 -3.52 -2.03
CA LEU A 224 16.59 -2.30 -1.56
C LEU A 224 18.11 -2.47 -1.43
N VAL A 225 18.59 -3.67 -1.13
CA VAL A 225 20.03 -3.98 -1.19
C VAL A 225 20.54 -3.92 -2.63
N GLU A 226 19.86 -4.60 -3.56
CA GLU A 226 20.19 -4.59 -5.00
C GLU A 226 20.21 -3.16 -5.59
N ALA A 227 19.29 -2.30 -5.12
CA ALA A 227 19.20 -0.90 -5.53
C ALA A 227 20.22 0.02 -4.85
N GLY A 228 21.08 -0.49 -3.96
CA GLY A 228 22.07 0.29 -3.22
C GLY A 228 21.49 1.23 -2.15
N VAL A 229 20.21 1.06 -1.80
CA VAL A 229 19.55 1.81 -0.71
C VAL A 229 20.01 1.28 0.64
N ILE A 230 20.18 -0.03 0.74
CA ILE A 230 20.84 -0.72 1.85
C ILE A 230 22.21 -1.20 1.33
N PRO A 231 23.32 -0.99 2.06
CA PRO A 231 24.63 -1.47 1.65
C PRO A 231 24.68 -3.00 1.46
N GLN A 232 25.46 -3.45 0.47
CA GLN A 232 25.57 -4.88 0.09
C GLN A 232 26.02 -5.78 1.25
N GLU A 233 26.80 -5.25 2.20
CA GLU A 233 27.24 -5.97 3.40
C GLU A 233 26.07 -6.48 4.28
N TYR A 234 24.90 -5.83 4.23
CA TYR A 234 23.70 -6.27 4.95
C TYR A 234 22.88 -7.31 4.20
N TYR A 235 23.29 -7.76 3.00
CA TYR A 235 22.52 -8.71 2.20
C TYR A 235 22.19 -9.99 3.00
N MET A 236 23.18 -10.57 3.68
CA MET A 236 22.98 -11.79 4.46
C MET A 236 22.12 -11.55 5.70
N ASP A 237 22.22 -10.37 6.32
CA ASP A 237 21.39 -10.01 7.48
C ASP A 237 19.91 -9.91 7.05
N VAL A 238 19.64 -9.20 5.95
CA VAL A 238 18.29 -9.09 5.36
C VAL A 238 17.75 -10.46 4.96
N PHE A 239 18.57 -11.30 4.31
CA PHE A 239 18.17 -12.64 3.92
C PHE A 239 17.75 -13.50 5.12
N LYS A 240 18.53 -13.47 6.21
CA LYS A 240 18.20 -14.19 7.46
C LYS A 240 16.93 -13.68 8.09
N MET A 241 16.70 -12.36 8.09
CA MET A 241 15.45 -11.77 8.59
C MET A 241 14.23 -12.27 7.79
N THR A 242 14.30 -12.18 6.47
CA THR A 242 13.22 -12.61 5.57
C THR A 242 12.92 -14.10 5.74
N ASN A 243 13.96 -14.94 5.82
CA ASN A 243 13.79 -16.37 6.02
C ASN A 243 13.14 -16.71 7.36
N LEU A 244 13.53 -16.04 8.45
CA LEU A 244 12.90 -16.25 9.75
C LEU A 244 11.41 -15.85 9.71
N LYS A 245 11.07 -14.70 9.12
CA LYS A 245 9.67 -14.28 8.96
C LYS A 245 8.87 -15.30 8.16
N ASN A 246 9.41 -15.74 7.02
CA ASN A 246 8.73 -16.71 6.17
C ASN A 246 8.50 -18.03 6.92
N LYS A 247 9.50 -18.53 7.65
CA LYS A 247 9.38 -19.75 8.45
C LYS A 247 8.33 -19.60 9.55
N LEU A 248 8.29 -18.48 10.26
CA LEU A 248 7.32 -18.25 11.34
C LEU A 248 5.86 -18.14 10.87
N ILE A 249 5.63 -17.83 9.59
CA ILE A 249 4.30 -17.74 8.97
C ILE A 249 3.91 -19.05 8.28
N SER A 250 4.86 -19.72 7.62
CA SER A 250 4.58 -20.93 6.84
C SER A 250 4.57 -22.21 7.68
N THR A 251 5.28 -22.26 8.82
CA THR A 251 5.35 -23.45 9.66
C THR A 251 5.10 -23.14 11.14
N TRP A 252 4.55 -24.12 11.85
CA TRP A 252 4.39 -24.10 13.31
C TRP A 252 5.63 -24.65 14.05
N GLU A 253 6.68 -25.04 13.33
CA GLU A 253 7.76 -25.91 13.82
C GLU A 253 9.09 -25.17 14.09
N VAL A 254 9.07 -23.87 14.40
CA VAL A 254 10.31 -23.23 14.89
C VAL A 254 10.47 -23.60 16.36
N SER A 255 11.48 -24.42 16.67
CA SER A 255 11.76 -24.78 18.06
C SER A 255 12.20 -23.55 18.87
N PRO A 256 12.01 -23.53 20.20
CA PRO A 256 12.51 -22.45 21.04
C PRO A 256 14.02 -22.21 20.87
N GLN A 257 14.80 -23.28 20.74
CA GLN A 257 16.24 -23.20 20.48
C GLN A 257 16.54 -22.49 19.17
N GLU A 258 15.92 -22.92 18.08
CA GLU A 258 16.16 -22.31 16.77
C GLU A 258 15.74 -20.84 16.76
N LEU A 259 14.59 -20.50 17.35
CA LEU A 259 14.13 -19.11 17.42
C LEU A 259 15.11 -18.23 18.20
N TYR A 260 15.58 -18.70 19.35
CA TYR A 260 16.52 -17.98 20.19
C TYR A 260 17.84 -17.72 19.45
N GLU A 261 18.44 -18.75 18.86
CA GLU A 261 19.71 -18.66 18.13
C GLU A 261 19.61 -17.70 16.93
N ARG A 262 18.57 -17.85 16.11
CA ARG A 262 18.36 -16.98 14.94
C ARG A 262 18.14 -15.52 15.33
N LEU A 263 17.42 -15.26 16.41
CA LEU A 263 17.18 -13.88 16.85
C LEU A 263 18.41 -13.26 17.49
N MET A 264 19.19 -14.02 18.26
CA MET A 264 20.48 -13.56 18.77
C MET A 264 21.43 -13.15 17.64
N GLU A 265 21.35 -13.81 16.49
CA GLU A 265 22.15 -13.47 15.31
C GLU A 265 21.70 -12.16 14.62
N ILE A 266 20.39 -11.90 14.52
CA ILE A 266 19.87 -10.82 13.65
C ILE A 266 19.32 -9.60 14.39
N LYS A 267 18.99 -9.68 15.68
CA LYS A 267 18.28 -8.59 16.42
C LYS A 267 19.03 -7.26 16.34
N ASP A 268 20.35 -7.30 16.46
CA ASP A 268 21.22 -6.12 16.45
C ASP A 268 21.40 -5.52 15.05
N LYS A 269 20.88 -6.17 14.01
CA LYS A 269 20.96 -5.74 12.60
C LYS A 269 19.72 -5.00 12.12
N ILE A 270 18.57 -5.18 12.77
CA ILE A 270 17.29 -4.59 12.36
C ILE A 270 17.35 -3.06 12.37
N GLU A 271 17.84 -2.47 13.46
CA GLU A 271 17.98 -1.01 13.56
C GLU A 271 19.03 -0.44 12.60
N PRO A 272 20.25 -1.00 12.47
CA PRO A 272 21.21 -0.57 11.44
C PRO A 272 20.64 -0.56 10.02
N VAL A 273 19.93 -1.62 9.60
CA VAL A 273 19.28 -1.67 8.27
C VAL A 273 18.29 -0.51 8.10
N MET A 274 17.44 -0.27 9.10
CA MET A 274 16.51 0.86 9.08
C MET A 274 17.23 2.22 9.00
N ARG A 275 18.38 2.37 9.67
CA ARG A 275 19.19 3.60 9.62
C ARG A 275 19.80 3.82 8.24
N GLU A 276 20.24 2.77 7.55
CA GLU A 276 20.74 2.88 6.18
C GLU A 276 19.65 3.32 5.20
N ILE A 277 18.43 2.77 5.33
CA ILE A 277 17.27 3.23 4.55
C ILE A 277 17.00 4.73 4.81
N SER A 278 17.06 5.16 6.07
CA SER A 278 16.87 6.57 6.46
C SER A 278 17.95 7.49 5.86
N LYS A 279 19.22 7.08 5.88
CA LYS A 279 20.33 7.81 5.23
C LYS A 279 20.11 7.95 3.72
N SER A 280 19.72 6.87 3.06
CA SER A 280 19.44 6.86 1.62
C SER A 280 18.24 7.75 1.27
N LEU A 281 17.19 7.75 2.10
CA LEU A 281 16.04 8.67 1.94
C LEU A 281 16.48 10.14 2.08
N LYS A 282 17.33 10.46 3.06
CA LYS A 282 17.86 11.82 3.22
C LYS A 282 18.63 12.29 1.98
N LYS A 283 19.47 11.42 1.40
CA LYS A 283 20.18 11.69 0.14
C LYS A 283 19.21 11.93 -1.02
N LEU A 284 18.20 11.08 -1.17
CA LEU A 284 17.16 11.20 -2.20
C LEU A 284 16.40 12.52 -2.11
N LEU A 285 16.06 12.96 -0.89
CA LEU A 285 15.37 14.23 -0.67
C LEU A 285 16.26 15.43 -1.04
N GLN A 286 17.56 15.37 -0.74
CA GLN A 286 18.52 16.41 -1.10
C GLN A 286 18.70 16.53 -2.63
N SER A 287 18.78 15.40 -3.34
CA SER A 287 18.91 15.40 -4.80
C SER A 287 17.62 15.78 -5.53
N SER A 288 16.47 15.78 -4.85
CA SER A 288 15.17 16.15 -5.44
C SER A 288 14.82 17.64 -5.23
N GLN A 289 15.65 18.37 -4.47
CA GLN A 289 15.48 19.81 -4.17
C GLN A 289 16.48 20.70 -4.93
N GLY A 290 17.44 20.12 -5.64
CA GLY A 290 18.37 20.81 -6.55
C GLY A 290 18.05 20.48 -8.00
#